data_AF-A0A924WGD9-F1
#
_entry.id   AF-A0A924WGD9-F1
#
_cell.length_a   1.000
_cell.length_b   1.000
_cell.length_c   1.000
_cell.angle_alpha   90.00
_cell.angle_beta   90.00
_cell.angle_gamma   90.00
#
_symmetry.space_group_name_H-M   'P 1'
#
loop_
_entity.id
_entity.type
_entity.pdbx_description
1 polymer ?
#
loop_
_entity_poly.entity_id
_entity_poly.type
_entity_poly.pdbx_seq_one_letter_code
_entity_poly.pdbx_strand_id
1 'polypeptide(L)'
;MILADPFWLLLFLPLAWLIMRNRGGISLRMAQANSPLSYSGFRTKIRSKLPLLRWLALSILVLAMARPQCKWEEEKIKADALDIVLSMDISPSMLSKDFEPDRISVAKRVAAEFVEKRPHDRIGLVAFSAEAFTQCPLTTDRRVVQTFINELAVGRLEDGTAIGMGLATAVNRLKDSPSRSKIVVLLTDGENNAGYIAPLKAAEIAQTLGVRVYTVGIGTEG
;
A
#
# COMPACT_ATOMS: atom_id res chain seq x y z
N MET A 1 -0.17 20.64 5.33
CA MET A 1 0.91 21.46 5.93
C MET A 1 0.46 21.89 7.31
N ILE A 2 1.19 21.51 8.35
CA ILE A 2 0.91 21.95 9.72
C ILE A 2 2.14 22.75 10.19
N LEU A 3 1.91 23.83 10.92
CA LEU A 3 2.98 24.60 11.58
C LEU A 3 3.29 23.92 12.91
N ALA A 4 4.55 23.51 13.12
CA ALA A 4 4.93 22.85 14.36
C ALA A 4 4.82 23.80 15.56
N ASP A 5 5.17 25.07 15.37
CA ASP A 5 5.19 26.09 16.42
C ASP A 5 4.51 27.39 15.93
N PRO A 6 3.17 27.44 15.85
CA PRO A 6 2.43 28.58 15.30
C PRO A 6 2.59 29.87 16.14
N PHE A 7 2.99 29.74 17.41
CA PHE A 7 3.18 30.87 18.32
C PHE A 7 4.25 31.86 17.84
N TRP A 8 5.23 31.43 17.04
CA TRP A 8 6.22 32.33 16.46
C TRP A 8 5.62 33.33 15.47
N LEU A 9 4.43 33.08 14.92
CA LEU A 9 3.72 34.06 14.11
C LEU A 9 3.30 35.30 14.90
N LEU A 10 3.20 35.22 16.25
CA LEU A 10 2.92 36.40 17.09
C LEU A 10 4.04 37.46 17.01
N LEU A 11 5.28 37.09 16.62
CA LEU A 11 6.37 38.05 16.40
C LEU A 11 6.12 39.00 15.23
N PHE A 12 5.14 38.73 14.36
CA PHE A 12 4.70 39.72 13.37
C PHE A 12 4.04 40.95 14.01
N LEU A 13 3.46 40.87 15.21
CA LEU A 13 2.83 42.00 15.92
C LEU A 13 3.84 43.09 16.35
N PRO A 14 4.92 42.78 17.12
CA PRO A 14 5.93 43.77 17.44
C PRO A 14 6.69 44.25 16.20
N LEU A 15 6.86 43.39 15.18
CA LEU A 15 7.45 43.75 13.90
C LEU A 15 6.61 44.82 13.16
N ALA A 16 5.30 44.62 13.07
CA ALA A 16 4.36 45.57 12.48
C ALA A 16 4.30 46.89 13.27
N TRP A 17 4.29 46.81 14.59
CA TRP A 17 4.35 47.99 15.47
C TRP A 17 5.63 48.80 15.24
N LEU A 18 6.78 48.15 15.06
CA LEU A 18 8.06 48.81 14.81
C LEU A 18 8.13 49.44 13.40
N ILE A 19 7.49 48.82 12.40
CA ILE A 19 7.26 49.43 11.08
C ILE A 19 6.43 50.71 11.20
N MET A 20 5.33 50.67 11.97
CA MET A 20 4.46 51.81 12.17
C MET A 20 5.15 52.93 12.95
N ARG A 21 5.97 52.58 13.96
CA ARG A 21 6.74 53.55 14.75
C ARG A 21 7.86 54.22 13.93
N ASN A 22 8.54 53.48 13.05
CA ASN A 22 9.56 54.04 12.15
C ASN A 22 8.99 54.92 11.02
N ARG A 23 7.66 55.00 10.86
CA ARG A 23 7.01 56.02 10.00
C ARG A 23 6.84 57.36 10.70
N GLY A 24 6.91 57.39 12.04
CA GLY A 24 7.05 58.61 12.82
C GLY A 24 8.52 59.00 12.88
N GLY A 25 9.00 59.70 11.84
CA GLY A 25 10.38 60.18 11.81
C GLY A 25 10.71 61.01 13.04
N ILE A 26 11.75 60.63 13.79
CA ILE A 26 12.39 61.55 14.73
C ILE A 26 12.97 62.67 13.86
N SER A 27 12.33 63.83 13.89
CA SER A 27 12.80 65.02 13.20
C SER A 27 14.02 65.58 13.94
N LEU A 28 15.18 64.95 13.75
CA LEU A 28 16.45 65.60 14.04
C LEU A 28 16.57 66.78 13.06
N ARG A 29 16.20 67.97 13.53
CA ARG A 29 16.46 69.23 12.84
C ARG A 29 17.98 69.44 12.80
N MET A 30 18.64 68.86 11.80
CA MET A 30 20.00 69.26 11.46
C MET A 30 19.95 70.62 10.75
N ALA A 31 20.68 71.60 11.29
CA ALA A 31 20.93 72.86 10.61
C ALA A 31 21.66 72.55 9.30
N GLN A 32 21.03 72.88 8.18
CA GLN A 32 21.60 72.64 6.85
C GLN A 32 22.71 73.66 6.59
N ALA A 33 23.96 73.20 6.69
CA ALA A 33 25.08 73.84 6.01
C ALA A 33 25.30 73.11 4.69
N ASN A 34 25.05 73.83 3.59
CA ASN A 34 25.24 73.49 2.18
C ASN A 34 26.15 72.27 1.90
N SER A 35 25.58 71.23 1.32
CA SER A 35 26.35 70.25 0.54
C SER A 35 25.65 70.00 -0.80
N PRO A 36 26.20 70.51 -1.92
CA PRO A 36 25.75 70.09 -3.24
C PRO A 36 26.37 68.72 -3.53
N LEU A 37 25.55 67.78 -3.99
CA LEU A 37 25.86 66.70 -4.93
C LEU A 37 24.74 65.66 -4.84
N SER A 38 23.68 65.90 -5.60
CA SER A 38 22.70 64.87 -5.93
C SER A 38 23.36 63.84 -6.84
N TYR A 39 24.03 62.84 -6.24
CA TYR A 39 24.53 61.69 -6.97
C TYR A 39 23.42 60.64 -7.03
N SER A 40 22.61 60.67 -8.09
CA SER A 40 21.67 59.60 -8.44
C SER A 40 22.43 58.40 -9.04
N GLY A 41 23.30 57.78 -8.24
CA GLY A 41 23.91 56.51 -8.59
C GLY A 41 22.97 55.33 -8.28
N PHE A 42 23.12 54.21 -8.97
CA PHE A 42 22.44 52.94 -8.65
C PHE A 42 22.53 52.58 -7.15
N ARG A 43 23.63 52.96 -6.50
CA ARG A 43 23.89 52.79 -5.05
C ARG A 43 22.92 53.58 -4.15
N THR A 44 22.47 54.79 -4.53
CA THR A 44 21.50 55.56 -3.72
C THR A 44 20.09 54.99 -3.84
N LYS A 45 19.70 54.48 -5.01
CA LYS A 45 18.45 53.72 -5.21
C LYS A 45 18.44 52.42 -4.39
N ILE A 46 19.54 51.67 -4.33
CA ILE A 46 19.65 50.46 -3.48
C ILE A 46 19.54 50.83 -1.99
N ARG A 47 20.20 51.90 -1.55
CA ARG A 47 20.19 52.33 -0.15
C ARG A 47 18.79 52.73 0.33
N SER A 48 17.96 53.28 -0.56
CA SER A 48 16.54 53.55 -0.28
C SER A 48 15.69 52.27 -0.15
N LYS A 49 16.07 51.18 -0.83
CA LYS A 49 15.37 49.87 -0.76
C LYS A 49 15.87 48.94 0.34
N LEU A 50 17.01 49.22 0.98
CA LEU A 50 17.55 48.47 2.12
C LEU A 50 16.56 48.21 3.27
N PRO A 51 15.72 49.17 3.73
CA PRO A 51 14.75 48.90 4.77
C PRO A 51 13.71 47.84 4.35
N LEU A 52 13.26 47.85 3.09
CA LEU A 52 12.33 46.83 2.58
C LEU A 52 12.94 45.42 2.62
N LEU A 53 14.21 45.31 2.24
CA LEU A 53 14.94 44.03 2.27
C LEU A 53 15.11 43.49 3.70
N ARG A 54 15.35 44.38 4.67
CA ARG A 54 15.42 44.00 6.10
C ARG A 54 14.10 43.43 6.61
N TRP A 55 12.97 44.05 6.25
CA TRP A 55 11.65 43.53 6.64
C TRP A 55 11.34 42.19 5.97
N LEU A 56 11.69 42.04 4.69
CA LEU A 56 11.52 40.78 3.98
C LEU A 56 12.35 39.66 4.63
N ALA A 57 13.61 39.94 4.99
CA ALA A 57 14.47 38.99 5.68
C ALA A 57 13.91 38.58 7.05
N LEU A 58 13.37 39.54 7.81
CA LEU A 58 12.72 39.26 9.10
C LEU A 58 11.45 38.41 8.92
N SER A 59 10.62 38.69 7.92
CA SER A 59 9.42 37.89 7.62
C SER A 59 9.77 36.44 7.25
N ILE A 60 10.80 36.24 6.44
CA ILE A 60 11.29 34.89 6.08
C ILE A 60 11.84 34.17 7.31
N LEU A 61 12.55 34.88 8.19
CA LEU A 61 13.08 34.31 9.42
C LEU A 61 11.96 33.86 10.37
N VAL A 62 10.91 34.67 10.54
CA VAL A 62 9.73 34.29 11.34
C VAL A 62 9.02 33.07 10.74
N LEU A 63 8.86 33.02 9.41
CA LEU A 63 8.26 31.89 8.71
C LEU A 63 9.10 30.60 8.87
N ALA A 64 10.43 30.72 8.80
CA ALA A 64 11.34 29.60 9.04
C ALA A 64 11.26 29.09 10.48
N MET A 65 11.13 30.00 11.46
CA MET A 65 10.94 29.64 12.87
C MET A 65 9.58 28.98 13.13
N ALA A 66 8.53 29.37 12.41
CA ALA A 66 7.22 28.72 12.47
C ALA A 66 7.24 27.27 11.93
N ARG A 67 8.35 26.85 11.29
CA ARG A 67 8.64 25.48 10.83
C ARG A 67 7.43 24.85 10.12
N PRO A 68 7.11 25.28 8.88
CA PRO A 68 6.10 24.62 8.08
C PRO A 68 6.56 23.20 7.75
N GLN A 69 5.84 22.21 8.28
CA GLN A 69 6.18 20.80 8.10
C GLN A 69 5.10 20.10 7.26
N CYS A 70 5.56 19.26 6.35
CA CYS A 70 4.74 18.22 5.74
C CYS A 70 4.84 16.99 6.64
N LYS A 71 3.84 16.77 7.49
CA LYS A 71 3.70 15.51 8.20
C LYS A 71 3.27 14.45 7.19
N TRP A 72 4.08 13.42 7.04
CA TRP A 72 3.67 12.15 6.48
C TRP A 72 2.94 11.42 7.59
N GLU A 73 1.62 11.36 7.50
CA GLU A 73 0.81 10.60 8.44
C GLU A 73 0.83 9.14 7.96
N GLU A 74 1.67 8.31 8.58
CA GLU A 74 1.59 6.87 8.39
C GLU A 74 0.38 6.37 9.18
N GLU A 75 -0.74 6.21 8.49
CA GLU A 75 -1.92 5.56 9.05
C GLU A 75 -1.58 4.09 9.30
N LYS A 76 -1.30 3.74 10.57
CA LYS A 76 -1.18 2.34 11.00
C LYS A 76 -2.57 1.74 11.02
N ILE A 77 -3.04 1.27 9.87
CA ILE A 77 -4.26 0.48 9.77
C ILE A 77 -4.04 -0.76 10.62
N LYS A 78 -4.71 -0.84 11.78
CA LYS A 78 -4.83 -2.06 12.58
C LYS A 78 -5.81 -3.02 11.90
N ALA A 79 -5.53 -3.39 10.66
CA ALA A 79 -6.16 -4.55 10.06
C ALA A 79 -5.33 -5.75 10.50
N ASP A 80 -5.96 -6.72 11.17
CA ASP A 80 -5.36 -8.03 11.37
C ASP A 80 -5.14 -8.64 9.97
N ALA A 81 -3.96 -8.44 9.39
CA ALA A 81 -3.59 -8.95 8.09
C ALA A 81 -3.75 -10.48 8.08
N LEU A 82 -4.56 -10.97 7.14
CA LEU A 82 -4.86 -12.38 7.02
C LEU A 82 -3.75 -13.07 6.24
N ASP A 83 -3.46 -14.31 6.62
CA ASP A 83 -2.64 -15.18 5.79
C ASP A 83 -3.56 -16.10 5.01
N ILE A 84 -3.55 -15.94 3.69
CA ILE A 84 -4.46 -16.62 2.77
C ILE A 84 -3.64 -17.45 1.80
N VAL A 85 -3.97 -18.72 1.63
CA VAL A 85 -3.45 -19.53 0.52
C VAL A 85 -4.59 -19.86 -0.43
N LEU A 86 -4.45 -19.44 -1.69
CA LEU A 86 -5.30 -19.86 -2.78
C LEU A 86 -4.82 -21.24 -3.26
N SER A 87 -5.69 -22.25 -3.18
CA SER A 87 -5.42 -23.59 -3.71
C SER A 87 -6.26 -23.77 -4.97
N MET A 88 -5.63 -23.74 -6.13
CA MET A 88 -6.28 -23.78 -7.44
C MET A 88 -6.09 -25.12 -8.13
N ASP A 89 -7.21 -25.69 -8.58
CA ASP A 89 -7.26 -26.86 -9.43
C ASP A 89 -6.77 -26.52 -10.86
N ILE A 90 -5.79 -27.28 -11.35
CA ILE A 90 -5.25 -27.19 -12.71
C ILE A 90 -5.35 -28.54 -13.45
N SER A 91 -6.30 -29.38 -13.05
CA SER A 91 -6.60 -30.65 -13.72
C SER A 91 -7.22 -30.44 -15.11
N PRO A 92 -7.22 -31.47 -15.98
CA PRO A 92 -7.81 -31.39 -17.32
C PRO A 92 -9.28 -30.99 -17.35
N SER A 93 -10.08 -31.32 -16.33
CA SER A 93 -11.51 -30.94 -16.26
C SER A 93 -11.73 -29.43 -16.18
N MET A 94 -10.71 -28.67 -15.74
CA MET A 94 -10.72 -27.21 -15.72
C MET A 94 -10.57 -26.55 -17.11
N LEU A 95 -10.31 -27.34 -18.16
CA LEU A 95 -10.37 -26.87 -19.56
C LEU A 95 -11.79 -26.91 -20.15
N SER A 96 -12.79 -27.34 -19.38
CA SER A 96 -14.17 -27.33 -19.81
C SER A 96 -14.66 -25.92 -20.15
N LYS A 97 -15.54 -25.83 -21.16
CA LYS A 97 -16.09 -24.58 -21.72
C LYS A 97 -17.51 -24.28 -21.26
N ASP A 98 -17.90 -24.83 -20.10
CA ASP A 98 -19.16 -24.47 -19.44
C ASP A 98 -19.17 -23.00 -18.94
N PHE A 99 -17.98 -22.39 -18.83
CA PHE A 99 -17.80 -20.95 -18.75
C PHE A 99 -17.00 -20.43 -19.94
N GLU A 100 -17.23 -19.17 -20.34
CA GLU A 100 -16.41 -18.51 -21.36
C GLU A 100 -15.17 -17.81 -20.76
N PRO A 101 -13.94 -18.07 -21.28
CA PRO A 101 -13.60 -19.04 -22.33
C PRO A 101 -13.46 -20.49 -21.84
N ASP A 102 -13.12 -20.71 -20.56
CA ASP A 102 -12.99 -22.00 -19.89
C ASP A 102 -12.97 -21.82 -18.34
N ARG A 103 -13.15 -22.90 -17.57
CA ARG A 103 -13.17 -22.84 -16.09
C ARG A 103 -11.89 -22.27 -15.49
N ILE A 104 -10.71 -22.70 -15.94
CA ILE A 104 -9.43 -22.22 -15.39
C ILE A 104 -9.24 -20.72 -15.64
N SER A 105 -9.66 -20.21 -16.79
CA SER A 105 -9.63 -18.79 -17.13
C SER A 105 -10.54 -17.97 -16.23
N VAL A 106 -11.73 -18.48 -15.90
CA VAL A 106 -12.62 -17.85 -14.92
C VAL A 106 -12.04 -17.92 -13.51
N ALA A 107 -11.49 -19.08 -13.11
CA ALA A 107 -10.86 -19.27 -11.81
C ALA A 107 -9.70 -18.28 -11.60
N LYS A 108 -8.85 -18.10 -12.61
CA LYS A 108 -7.76 -17.10 -12.62
C LYS A 108 -8.29 -15.69 -12.46
N ARG A 109 -9.37 -15.33 -13.16
CA ARG A 109 -9.97 -13.99 -13.08
C ARG A 109 -10.51 -13.70 -11.68
N VAL A 110 -11.28 -14.64 -11.12
CA VAL A 110 -11.83 -14.55 -9.76
C VAL A 110 -10.71 -14.49 -8.72
N ALA A 111 -9.68 -15.33 -8.86
CA ALA A 111 -8.50 -15.29 -8.01
C ALA A 111 -7.78 -13.94 -8.11
N ALA A 112 -7.51 -13.43 -9.31
CA ALA A 112 -6.86 -12.14 -9.52
C ALA A 112 -7.65 -10.98 -8.89
N GLU A 113 -8.97 -10.96 -9.05
CA GLU A 113 -9.85 -9.98 -8.41
C GLU A 113 -9.86 -10.11 -6.88
N PHE A 114 -9.82 -11.33 -6.35
CA PHE A 114 -9.74 -11.60 -4.92
C PHE A 114 -8.46 -11.02 -4.30
N VAL A 115 -7.33 -11.20 -4.98
CA VAL A 115 -6.03 -10.63 -4.57
C VAL A 115 -6.04 -9.11 -4.75
N GLU A 116 -6.66 -8.59 -5.82
CA GLU A 116 -6.79 -7.14 -6.07
C GLU A 116 -7.47 -6.42 -4.89
N LYS A 117 -8.55 -7.01 -4.36
CA LYS A 117 -9.36 -6.44 -3.27
C LYS A 117 -8.68 -6.51 -1.88
N ARG A 118 -7.46 -7.05 -1.77
CA ARG A 118 -6.76 -7.29 -0.49
C ARG A 118 -5.34 -6.69 -0.48
N PRO A 119 -5.21 -5.37 -0.31
CA PRO A 119 -3.91 -4.69 -0.37
C PRO A 119 -2.99 -4.94 0.82
N HIS A 120 -3.50 -5.49 1.93
CA HIS A 120 -2.75 -5.63 3.18
C HIS A 120 -2.59 -7.08 3.66
N ASP A 121 -3.22 -8.05 2.98
CA ASP A 121 -3.14 -9.47 3.35
C ASP A 121 -1.92 -10.13 2.72
N ARG A 122 -1.40 -11.18 3.37
CA ARG A 122 -0.37 -12.04 2.78
C ARG A 122 -1.04 -13.16 2.03
N ILE A 123 -0.75 -13.27 0.74
CA ILE A 123 -1.39 -14.24 -0.14
C ILE A 123 -0.33 -15.17 -0.73
N GLY A 124 -0.59 -16.47 -0.67
CA GLY A 124 0.17 -17.51 -1.35
C GLY A 124 -0.69 -18.25 -2.37
N LEU A 125 -0.05 -19.00 -3.25
CA LEU A 125 -0.70 -19.77 -4.30
C LEU A 125 -0.17 -21.21 -4.31
N VAL A 126 -1.10 -22.16 -4.28
CA VAL A 126 -0.87 -23.59 -4.47
C VAL A 126 -1.63 -24.01 -5.71
N ALA A 127 -0.97 -24.77 -6.58
CA ALA A 127 -1.59 -25.40 -7.73
C ALA A 127 -1.65 -26.90 -7.50
N PHE A 128 -2.74 -27.55 -7.91
CA PHE A 128 -2.87 -28.99 -7.78
C PHE A 128 -3.62 -29.63 -8.95
N SER A 129 -3.25 -30.87 -9.25
CA SER A 129 -3.98 -31.84 -10.08
C SER A 129 -3.84 -33.19 -9.38
N ALA A 130 -3.21 -34.22 -9.96
CA ALA A 130 -2.84 -35.47 -9.27
C ALA A 130 -1.83 -35.24 -8.12
N GLU A 131 -0.97 -34.24 -8.27
CA GLU A 131 -0.04 -33.78 -7.23
C GLU A 131 -0.31 -32.31 -6.86
N ALA A 132 0.33 -31.80 -5.81
CA ALA A 132 0.17 -30.42 -5.36
C ALA A 132 1.50 -29.77 -5.03
N PHE A 133 1.66 -28.50 -5.40
CA PHE A 133 2.87 -27.74 -5.11
C PHE A 133 2.59 -26.26 -4.88
N THR A 134 3.51 -25.60 -4.16
CA THR A 134 3.42 -24.15 -3.90
C THR A 134 3.98 -23.39 -5.09
N GLN A 135 3.11 -22.70 -5.83
CA GLN A 135 3.49 -21.84 -6.95
C GLN A 135 4.02 -20.49 -6.45
N CYS A 136 3.43 -19.94 -5.39
CA CYS A 136 3.86 -18.69 -4.76
C CYS A 136 3.85 -18.83 -3.24
N PRO A 137 4.96 -18.59 -2.54
CA PRO A 137 4.95 -18.52 -1.08
C PRO A 137 4.14 -17.31 -0.60
N LEU A 138 3.76 -17.30 0.69
CA LEU A 138 3.05 -16.18 1.30
C LEU A 138 3.84 -14.87 1.13
N THR A 139 3.23 -13.89 0.48
CA THR A 139 3.83 -12.57 0.26
C THR A 139 2.77 -11.47 0.34
N THR A 140 3.19 -10.27 0.72
CA THR A 140 2.38 -9.05 0.58
C THR A 140 2.47 -8.44 -0.82
N ASP A 141 3.44 -8.89 -1.64
CA ASP A 141 3.59 -8.41 -3.01
C ASP A 141 2.54 -9.05 -3.92
N ARG A 142 1.44 -8.33 -4.07
CA ARG A 142 0.34 -8.70 -4.93
C ARG A 142 0.71 -8.86 -6.40
N ARG A 143 1.69 -8.11 -6.90
CA ARG A 143 2.07 -8.18 -8.33
C ARG A 143 2.66 -9.54 -8.64
N VAL A 144 3.47 -10.05 -7.73
CA VAL A 144 4.06 -11.40 -7.82
C VAL A 144 2.96 -12.47 -7.81
N VAL A 145 1.99 -12.38 -6.90
CA VAL A 145 0.87 -13.32 -6.82
C VAL A 145 0.03 -13.28 -8.11
N GLN A 146 -0.27 -12.09 -8.64
CA GLN A 146 -1.02 -11.92 -9.90
C GLN A 146 -0.28 -12.53 -11.09
N THR A 147 1.03 -12.33 -11.18
CA THR A 147 1.85 -12.96 -12.23
C THR A 147 1.74 -14.48 -12.15
N PHE A 148 1.90 -15.06 -10.96
CA PHE A 148 1.80 -16.51 -10.80
C PHE A 148 0.41 -17.07 -11.09
N ILE A 149 -0.67 -16.36 -10.74
CA ILE A 149 -2.04 -16.75 -11.11
C ILE A 149 -2.19 -16.78 -12.64
N ASN A 150 -1.69 -15.76 -13.34
CA ASN A 150 -1.79 -15.66 -14.79
C ASN A 150 -0.98 -16.77 -15.50
N GLU A 151 0.18 -17.14 -14.96
CA GLU A 151 1.07 -18.18 -15.47
C GLU A 151 0.61 -19.62 -15.21
N LEU A 152 -0.42 -19.85 -14.38
CA LEU A 152 -0.96 -21.19 -14.17
C LEU A 152 -1.41 -21.78 -15.51
N ALA A 153 -1.06 -23.03 -15.78
CA ALA A 153 -1.49 -23.70 -17.00
C ALA A 153 -1.81 -25.16 -16.68
N VAL A 154 -2.87 -25.65 -17.31
CA VAL A 154 -3.25 -27.07 -17.27
C VAL A 154 -2.21 -27.88 -18.05
N GLY A 155 -1.95 -29.12 -17.61
CA GLY A 155 -0.98 -30.02 -18.26
C GLY A 155 0.47 -29.84 -17.82
N ARG A 156 0.74 -29.03 -16.78
CA ARG A 156 2.07 -28.94 -16.14
C ARG A 156 2.33 -30.05 -15.12
N LEU A 157 1.28 -30.71 -14.66
CA LEU A 157 1.29 -31.78 -13.67
C LEU A 157 0.63 -33.03 -14.26
N GLU A 158 0.82 -34.16 -13.59
CA GLU A 158 0.13 -35.41 -13.93
C GLU A 158 -1.40 -35.24 -13.89
N ASP A 159 -2.08 -35.96 -14.79
CA ASP A 159 -3.53 -35.91 -14.94
C ASP A 159 -4.23 -36.53 -13.73
N GLY A 160 -5.28 -35.85 -13.26
CA GLY A 160 -6.07 -36.24 -12.10
C GLY A 160 -6.35 -35.04 -11.20
N THR A 161 -7.13 -35.29 -10.15
CA THR A 161 -7.57 -34.27 -9.20
C THR A 161 -7.45 -34.81 -7.78
N ALA A 162 -6.49 -34.28 -7.03
CA ALA A 162 -6.14 -34.66 -5.67
C ALA A 162 -6.39 -33.48 -4.72
N ILE A 163 -7.68 -33.23 -4.43
CA ILE A 163 -8.11 -32.13 -3.57
C ILE A 163 -7.44 -32.21 -2.19
N GLY A 164 -7.34 -33.41 -1.62
CA GLY A 164 -6.71 -33.60 -0.31
C GLY A 164 -5.22 -33.24 -0.30
N MET A 165 -4.49 -33.48 -1.40
CA MET A 165 -3.09 -33.09 -1.54
C MET A 165 -2.94 -31.57 -1.67
N GLY A 166 -3.80 -30.94 -2.48
CA GLY A 166 -3.86 -29.48 -2.62
C GLY A 166 -4.12 -28.78 -1.28
N LEU A 167 -5.14 -29.24 -0.58
CA LEU A 167 -5.50 -28.71 0.73
C LEU A 167 -4.40 -28.95 1.78
N ALA A 168 -3.83 -30.15 1.86
CA ALA A 168 -2.74 -30.44 2.78
C ALA A 168 -1.51 -29.56 2.51
N THR A 169 -1.19 -29.32 1.23
CA THR A 169 -0.08 -28.45 0.84
C THR A 169 -0.33 -27.01 1.25
N ALA A 170 -1.53 -26.50 1.03
CA ALA A 170 -1.94 -25.16 1.43
C ALA A 170 -1.91 -24.98 2.96
N VAL A 171 -2.44 -25.95 3.70
CA VAL A 171 -2.40 -25.95 5.18
C VAL A 171 -0.96 -26.00 5.68
N ASN A 172 -0.10 -26.81 5.07
CA ASN A 172 1.32 -26.89 5.43
C ASN A 172 2.06 -25.56 5.19
N ARG A 173 1.63 -24.72 4.23
CA ARG A 173 2.17 -23.36 4.05
C ARG A 173 1.73 -22.40 5.16
N LEU A 174 0.57 -22.61 5.76
CA LEU A 174 0.01 -21.73 6.79
C LEU A 174 0.36 -22.16 8.23
N LYS A 175 0.75 -23.42 8.45
CA LYS A 175 0.98 -23.97 9.79
C LYS A 175 1.95 -23.11 10.63
N ASP A 176 3.05 -22.67 10.03
CA ASP A 176 4.13 -21.92 10.70
C ASP A 176 3.92 -20.40 10.62
N SER A 177 2.80 -19.94 10.05
CA SER A 177 2.51 -18.51 9.99
C SER A 177 2.26 -17.94 11.39
N PRO A 178 2.82 -16.74 11.72
CA PRO A 178 2.53 -16.03 12.96
C PRO A 178 1.17 -15.30 12.94
N SER A 179 0.44 -15.28 11.81
CA SER A 179 -0.84 -14.57 11.74
C SER A 179 -1.91 -15.26 12.59
N ARG A 180 -2.73 -14.44 13.25
CA ARG A 180 -3.86 -14.88 14.09
C ARG A 180 -4.96 -15.55 13.25
N SER A 181 -5.09 -15.18 11.98
CA SER A 181 -6.12 -15.68 11.08
C SER A 181 -5.49 -16.33 9.85
N LYS A 182 -5.71 -17.64 9.70
CA LYS A 182 -5.19 -18.47 8.61
C LYS A 182 -6.35 -19.01 7.78
N ILE A 183 -6.28 -18.82 6.46
CA ILE A 183 -7.37 -19.16 5.55
C ILE A 183 -6.82 -19.88 4.32
N VAL A 184 -7.46 -20.98 3.93
CA VAL A 184 -7.30 -21.59 2.61
C VAL A 184 -8.57 -21.32 1.81
N VAL A 185 -8.42 -20.83 0.58
CA VAL A 185 -9.50 -20.77 -0.40
C VAL A 185 -9.22 -21.83 -1.44
N LEU A 186 -10.05 -22.86 -1.48
CA LEU A 186 -9.98 -23.97 -2.43
C LEU A 186 -10.87 -23.67 -3.64
N LEU A 187 -10.32 -23.68 -4.85
CA LEU A 187 -11.03 -23.50 -6.11
C LEU A 187 -10.91 -24.81 -6.90
N THR A 188 -12.03 -25.50 -7.13
CA THR A 188 -12.09 -26.81 -7.80
C THR A 188 -13.47 -27.01 -8.42
N ASP A 189 -13.59 -27.93 -9.38
CA ASP A 189 -14.87 -28.39 -9.91
C ASP A 189 -15.51 -29.52 -9.08
N GLY A 190 -14.82 -29.99 -8.04
CA GLY A 190 -15.36 -30.90 -7.03
C GLY A 190 -15.04 -32.38 -7.25
N GLU A 191 -14.27 -32.71 -8.30
CA GLU A 191 -13.83 -34.09 -8.53
C GLU A 191 -12.59 -34.43 -7.67
N ASN A 192 -12.57 -35.63 -7.08
CA ASN A 192 -11.37 -36.17 -6.43
C ASN A 192 -11.16 -37.61 -6.86
N ASN A 193 -10.30 -37.82 -7.84
CA ASN A 193 -10.03 -39.12 -8.46
C ASN A 193 -8.56 -39.59 -8.29
N ALA A 194 -7.72 -38.77 -7.67
CA ALA A 194 -6.30 -39.05 -7.46
C ALA A 194 -5.83 -38.66 -6.05
N GLY A 195 -4.57 -38.98 -5.75
CA GLY A 195 -3.89 -38.61 -4.51
C GLY A 195 -4.05 -39.60 -3.36
N TYR A 196 -3.17 -39.47 -2.36
CA TYR A 196 -3.08 -40.38 -1.22
C TYR A 196 -3.79 -39.88 0.04
N ILE A 197 -4.24 -38.62 0.04
CA ILE A 197 -4.93 -37.98 1.16
C ILE A 197 -6.38 -37.72 0.77
N ALA A 198 -7.32 -38.25 1.56
CA ALA A 198 -8.74 -37.97 1.37
C ALA A 198 -9.06 -36.49 1.71
N PRO A 199 -9.94 -35.81 0.94
CA PRO A 199 -10.29 -34.40 1.18
C PRO A 199 -10.79 -34.12 2.60
N LEU A 200 -11.65 -35.01 3.14
CA LEU A 200 -12.15 -34.90 4.52
C LEU A 200 -11.01 -34.99 5.55
N LYS A 201 -10.00 -35.84 5.30
CA LYS A 201 -8.85 -35.95 6.20
C LYS A 201 -7.99 -34.69 6.18
N ALA A 202 -7.80 -34.09 5.01
CA ALA A 202 -7.11 -32.81 4.89
C ALA A 202 -7.88 -31.67 5.59
N ALA A 203 -9.22 -31.70 5.56
CA ALA A 203 -10.06 -30.75 6.28
C ALA A 203 -9.97 -30.90 7.81
N GLU A 204 -9.92 -32.13 8.33
CA GLU A 204 -9.67 -32.40 9.76
C GLU A 204 -8.30 -31.84 10.21
N ILE A 205 -7.27 -32.03 9.38
CA ILE A 205 -5.93 -31.48 9.65
C ILE A 205 -5.98 -29.95 9.67
N ALA A 206 -6.68 -29.33 8.70
CA ALA A 206 -6.86 -27.88 8.66
C ALA A 206 -7.53 -27.36 9.93
N GLN A 207 -8.61 -28.00 10.38
CA GLN A 207 -9.32 -27.64 11.60
C GLN A 207 -8.42 -27.75 12.84
N THR A 208 -7.65 -28.83 12.95
CA THR A 208 -6.72 -29.06 14.07
C THR A 208 -5.64 -27.98 14.13
N LEU A 209 -5.22 -27.46 12.98
CA LEU A 209 -4.21 -26.40 12.87
C LEU A 209 -4.80 -24.97 12.91
N GLY A 210 -6.11 -24.82 13.17
CA GLY A 210 -6.78 -23.52 13.23
C GLY A 210 -6.87 -22.81 11.87
N VAL A 211 -6.78 -23.55 10.77
CA VAL A 211 -6.88 -23.03 9.40
C VAL A 211 -8.32 -23.16 8.92
N ARG A 212 -8.94 -22.04 8.56
CA ARG A 212 -10.29 -22.02 7.98
C ARG A 212 -10.22 -22.35 6.49
N VAL A 213 -11.06 -23.27 6.03
CA VAL A 213 -11.13 -23.66 4.61
C VAL A 213 -12.42 -23.13 4.01
N TYR A 214 -12.32 -22.33 2.96
CA TYR A 214 -13.46 -21.91 2.14
C TYR A 214 -13.34 -22.61 0.78
N THR A 215 -14.40 -23.28 0.36
CA THR A 215 -14.44 -24.00 -0.91
C THR A 215 -15.29 -23.24 -1.91
N VAL A 216 -14.76 -23.05 -3.11
CA VAL A 216 -15.41 -22.41 -4.25
C VAL A 216 -15.51 -23.45 -5.35
N GLY A 217 -16.73 -23.94 -5.59
CA GLY A 217 -17.04 -24.82 -6.70
C GLY A 217 -17.07 -24.04 -8.02
N ILE A 218 -16.39 -24.53 -9.05
CA ILE A 218 -16.38 -23.93 -10.38
C ILE A 218 -16.95 -24.94 -11.37
N GLY A 219 -18.23 -24.77 -11.70
CA GLY A 219 -18.96 -25.58 -12.66
C GLY A 219 -20.35 -25.00 -12.87
N THR A 220 -20.95 -25.26 -14.03
CA THR A 220 -22.40 -25.11 -14.19
C THR A 220 -23.08 -26.33 -13.58
N GLU A 221 -24.23 -26.15 -12.91
CA GLU A 221 -25.05 -27.26 -12.43
C GLU A 221 -25.23 -28.31 -13.55
N GLY A 222 -24.90 -29.56 -13.25
CA GLY A 222 -25.27 -30.72 -14.05
C GLY A 222 -26.58 -31.30 -13.55
#